data_AF-A0A6B2G357-F1
#
_entry.id   AF-A0A6B2G357-F1
#
_cell.length_a   1.000
_cell.length_b   1.000
_cell.length_c   1.000
_cell.angle_alpha   90.00
_cell.angle_beta   90.00
_cell.angle_gamma   90.00
#
_symmetry.space_group_name_H-M   'P 1'
#
loop_
_entity.id
_entity.type
_entity.pdbx_description
1 polymer ?
#
loop_
_entity_poly.entity_id
_entity_poly.type
_entity_poly.pdbx_seq_one_letter_code
_entity_poly.pdbx_strand_id
1 'polypeptide(L)'
;DINSSSPLILSHLNIFSRKLMKLTVTNPEFMSYYYLFFLNHVSSECFQLRNIILYAIPRRTSVKFDVENILESPPVFISLNRYVPCSLIKYTQTYIYEQKPINFKDMILSYFDVQLQFEGGIKSGHELLNTYLLYLGSNGASDMISKYISFNVETVSSTIYFDIINHLILSLHHVIRFRILTSIVNHIRYPSSHSMFFIYTILSVFLSAKIENIQEQILRVLFERVVCHPPYPHGVVHLTTILLLNHKYKLHNQHLFQLEAVNKLVEQVYKNLNIIKIIVK
;
A
#
# COMPACT_ATOMS: atom_id res chain seq x y z
N ASP A 1 -24.02 10.03 18.03
CA ASP A 1 -24.87 8.82 18.03
C ASP A 1 -24.28 7.68 17.19
N ILE A 2 -23.19 7.06 17.66
CA ILE A 2 -22.50 5.94 16.96
C ILE A 2 -22.97 4.56 17.50
N ASN A 3 -23.82 4.54 18.52
CA ASN A 3 -24.25 3.31 19.21
C ASN A 3 -25.50 2.64 18.63
N SER A 4 -25.88 2.93 17.38
CA SER A 4 -27.03 2.32 16.72
C SER A 4 -26.71 1.74 15.34
N SER A 5 -25.59 1.03 15.18
CA SER A 5 -25.51 0.06 14.08
C SER A 5 -26.53 -1.03 14.39
N SER A 6 -27.64 -1.05 13.64
CA SER A 6 -28.69 -2.05 13.87
C SER A 6 -28.06 -3.45 13.80
N PRO A 7 -28.44 -4.39 14.69
CA PRO A 7 -27.87 -5.75 14.70
C PRO A 7 -28.01 -6.45 13.34
N LEU A 8 -28.96 -6.01 12.51
CA LEU A 8 -29.14 -6.42 11.13
C LEU A 8 -27.99 -5.97 10.20
N ILE A 9 -27.47 -4.75 10.34
CA ILE A 9 -26.34 -4.26 9.53
C ILE A 9 -25.09 -5.07 9.84
N LEU A 10 -24.82 -5.32 11.12
CA LEU A 10 -23.68 -6.15 11.56
C LEU A 10 -23.81 -7.59 11.05
N SER A 11 -25.01 -8.18 11.07
CA SER A 11 -25.23 -9.52 10.53
C SER A 11 -25.01 -9.57 9.02
N HIS A 12 -25.49 -8.56 8.27
CA HIS A 12 -25.26 -8.46 6.83
C HIS A 12 -23.78 -8.30 6.48
N LEU A 13 -23.05 -7.44 7.20
CA LEU A 13 -21.60 -7.26 7.02
C LEU A 13 -20.83 -8.56 7.29
N ASN A 14 -21.21 -9.31 8.33
CA ASN A 14 -20.60 -10.60 8.64
C ASN A 14 -20.90 -11.67 7.59
N ILE A 15 -22.12 -11.70 7.04
CA ILE A 15 -22.46 -12.61 5.93
C ILE A 15 -21.66 -12.23 4.68
N PHE A 16 -21.57 -10.94 4.39
CA PHE A 16 -20.81 -10.43 3.25
C PHE A 16 -19.32 -10.78 3.36
N SER A 17 -18.69 -10.52 4.50
CA SER A 17 -17.27 -10.82 4.73
C SER A 17 -16.97 -12.31 4.60
N ARG A 18 -17.85 -13.19 5.11
CA ARG A 18 -17.72 -14.66 4.95
C ARG A 18 -17.84 -15.09 3.50
N LYS A 19 -18.80 -14.54 2.75
CA LYS A 19 -18.95 -14.84 1.31
C LYS A 19 -17.74 -14.34 0.51
N LEU A 20 -17.25 -13.15 0.82
CA LEU A 20 -16.06 -12.56 0.19
C LEU A 20 -14.80 -13.38 0.48
N MET A 21 -14.64 -13.85 1.72
CA MET A 21 -13.57 -14.77 2.09
C MET A 21 -13.66 -16.08 1.30
N LYS A 22 -14.85 -16.68 1.22
CA LYS A 22 -15.06 -17.90 0.44
C LYS A 22 -14.66 -17.68 -1.02
N LEU A 23 -15.10 -16.58 -1.64
CA LEU A 23 -14.73 -16.22 -3.01
C LEU A 23 -13.21 -16.04 -3.16
N THR A 24 -12.55 -15.42 -2.19
CA THR A 24 -11.10 -15.21 -2.18
C THR A 24 -10.33 -16.52 -2.13
N VAL A 25 -10.81 -17.50 -1.37
CA VAL A 25 -10.16 -18.81 -1.28
C VAL A 25 -10.50 -19.69 -2.48
N THR A 26 -11.73 -19.66 -2.99
CA THR A 26 -12.16 -20.52 -4.11
C THR A 26 -11.64 -20.02 -5.45
N ASN A 27 -11.61 -18.71 -5.67
CA ASN A 27 -11.23 -18.05 -6.93
C ASN A 27 -10.19 -16.94 -6.67
N PRO A 28 -8.99 -17.28 -6.16
CA PRO A 28 -8.01 -16.29 -5.77
C PRO A 28 -7.46 -15.48 -6.95
N GLU A 29 -7.37 -16.05 -8.16
CA GLU A 29 -6.95 -15.33 -9.36
C GLU A 29 -7.92 -14.20 -9.69
N PHE A 30 -9.23 -14.47 -9.67
CA PHE A 30 -10.25 -13.45 -9.92
C PHE A 30 -10.15 -12.31 -8.89
N MET A 31 -10.08 -12.65 -7.60
CA MET A 31 -9.95 -11.65 -6.55
C MET A 31 -8.63 -10.87 -6.64
N SER A 32 -7.54 -11.55 -6.97
CA SER A 32 -6.23 -10.95 -7.15
C SER A 32 -6.16 -10.02 -8.36
N TYR A 33 -6.74 -10.40 -9.49
CA TYR A 33 -6.60 -9.62 -10.73
C TYR A 33 -7.51 -8.40 -10.72
N TYR A 34 -8.68 -8.49 -10.07
CA TYR A 34 -9.66 -7.39 -9.95
C TYR A 34 -9.58 -6.66 -8.60
N TYR A 35 -8.56 -6.88 -7.78
CA TYR A 35 -8.47 -6.34 -6.41
C TYR A 35 -8.69 -4.82 -6.36
N LEU A 36 -8.11 -4.07 -7.31
CA LEU A 36 -8.18 -2.61 -7.32
C LEU A 36 -9.58 -2.11 -7.68
N PHE A 37 -10.29 -2.84 -8.56
CA PHE A 37 -11.70 -2.57 -8.83
C PHE A 37 -12.54 -2.71 -7.56
N PHE A 38 -12.34 -3.78 -6.79
CA PHE A 38 -13.06 -3.94 -5.52
C PHE A 38 -12.69 -2.87 -4.51
N LEU A 39 -11.40 -2.55 -4.35
CA LEU A 39 -10.94 -1.53 -3.41
C LEU A 39 -11.46 -0.12 -3.72
N ASN A 40 -11.67 0.20 -4.99
CA ASN A 40 -12.27 1.47 -5.40
C ASN A 40 -13.73 1.64 -4.92
N HIS A 41 -14.41 0.53 -4.57
CA HIS A 41 -15.79 0.53 -4.08
C HIS A 41 -15.91 0.20 -2.58
N VAL A 42 -14.78 0.02 -1.87
CA VAL A 42 -14.76 -0.28 -0.44
C VAL A 42 -14.11 0.88 0.30
N SER A 43 -14.77 1.42 1.33
CA SER A 43 -14.23 2.53 2.13
C SER A 43 -12.84 2.20 2.71
N SER A 44 -12.01 3.22 2.93
CA SER A 44 -10.71 3.11 3.60
C SER A 44 -10.81 2.60 5.02
N GLU A 45 -11.90 2.89 5.75
CA GLU A 45 -12.06 2.40 7.12
C GLU A 45 -12.41 0.90 7.21
N CYS A 46 -12.81 0.28 6.10
CA CYS A 46 -13.20 -1.13 6.07
C CYS A 46 -11.98 -2.07 6.01
N PHE A 47 -11.06 -1.95 6.96
CA PHE A 47 -9.78 -2.67 6.98
C PHE A 47 -9.91 -4.18 6.80
N GLN A 48 -10.86 -4.83 7.48
CA GLN A 48 -11.06 -6.27 7.37
C GLN A 48 -11.50 -6.70 5.95
N LEU A 49 -12.43 -5.95 5.32
CA LEU A 49 -12.87 -6.26 3.96
C LEU A 49 -11.74 -6.04 2.95
N ARG A 50 -10.97 -4.96 3.11
CA ARG A 50 -9.80 -4.69 2.29
C ARG A 50 -8.74 -5.77 2.45
N ASN A 51 -8.48 -6.21 3.67
CA ASN A 51 -7.56 -7.32 3.95
C ASN A 51 -7.99 -8.61 3.26
N ILE A 52 -9.28 -8.97 3.32
CA ILE A 52 -9.80 -10.15 2.61
C ILE A 52 -9.51 -10.04 1.10
N ILE A 53 -9.81 -8.90 0.48
CA ILE A 53 -9.55 -8.68 -0.96
C ILE A 53 -8.05 -8.80 -1.28
N LEU A 54 -7.21 -8.13 -0.48
CA LEU A 54 -5.76 -8.05 -0.69
C LEU A 54 -5.01 -9.33 -0.32
N TYR A 55 -5.66 -10.23 0.41
CA TYR A 55 -5.13 -11.54 0.77
C TYR A 55 -5.12 -12.55 -0.38
N ALA A 56 -5.86 -12.30 -1.47
CA ALA A 56 -5.94 -13.21 -2.60
C ALA A 56 -4.56 -13.46 -3.26
N ILE A 57 -4.11 -14.73 -3.31
CA ILE A 57 -2.85 -15.15 -3.95
C ILE A 57 -3.15 -16.14 -5.08
N PRO A 58 -2.75 -15.86 -6.33
CA PRO A 58 -2.85 -16.82 -7.42
C PRO A 58 -2.17 -18.15 -7.06
N ARG A 59 -2.77 -19.29 -7.43
CA ARG A 59 -2.35 -20.61 -6.91
C ARG A 59 -0.91 -21.02 -7.23
N ARG A 60 -0.33 -20.46 -8.29
CA ARG A 60 1.04 -20.75 -8.74
C ARG A 60 2.08 -19.77 -8.20
N THR A 61 1.69 -18.83 -7.34
CA THR A 61 2.61 -17.84 -6.78
C THR A 61 3.18 -18.32 -5.45
N SER A 62 4.49 -18.17 -5.27
CA SER A 62 5.14 -18.41 -3.98
C SER A 62 4.60 -17.47 -2.92
N VAL A 63 4.51 -17.96 -1.68
CA VAL A 63 4.14 -17.16 -0.51
C VAL A 63 5.35 -16.41 0.08
N LYS A 64 6.57 -16.83 -0.26
CA LYS A 64 7.80 -16.23 0.27
C LYS A 64 8.26 -15.06 -0.59
N PHE A 65 8.54 -13.94 0.07
CA PHE A 65 9.27 -12.83 -0.53
C PHE A 65 10.74 -13.22 -0.59
N ASP A 66 11.16 -13.66 -1.77
CA ASP A 66 12.56 -13.91 -2.07
C ASP A 66 13.11 -12.68 -2.79
N VAL A 67 14.12 -12.05 -2.20
CA VAL A 67 14.74 -10.83 -2.72
C VAL A 67 15.71 -11.16 -3.86
N GLU A 68 16.22 -12.39 -3.90
CA GLU A 68 17.22 -12.84 -4.87
C GLU A 68 16.57 -13.25 -6.20
N ASN A 69 15.33 -13.74 -6.14
CA ASN A 69 14.58 -14.14 -7.32
C ASN A 69 13.82 -12.96 -7.95
N ILE A 70 13.90 -12.85 -9.29
CA ILE A 70 13.12 -11.89 -10.04
C ILE A 70 11.64 -12.28 -9.92
N LEU A 71 10.89 -11.49 -9.15
CA LEU A 71 9.45 -11.67 -9.02
C LEU A 71 8.75 -11.12 -10.27
N GLU A 72 7.81 -11.89 -10.79
CA GLU A 72 7.05 -11.52 -11.99
C GLU A 72 6.12 -10.34 -11.75
N SER A 73 5.76 -9.65 -12.84
CA SER A 73 4.71 -8.64 -12.84
C SER A 73 3.35 -9.30 -12.65
N PRO A 74 2.59 -8.95 -11.59
CA PRO A 74 1.29 -9.55 -11.34
C PRO A 74 0.26 -8.97 -12.31
N PRO A 75 -0.62 -9.80 -12.90
CA PRO A 75 -1.72 -9.30 -13.72
C PRO A 75 -2.69 -8.47 -12.85
N VAL A 76 -3.07 -7.31 -13.38
CA VAL A 76 -4.07 -6.42 -12.78
C VAL A 76 -5.03 -5.96 -13.87
N PHE A 77 -6.31 -6.29 -13.71
CA PHE A 77 -7.35 -5.95 -14.68
C PHE A 77 -8.05 -4.68 -14.25
N ILE A 78 -7.51 -3.55 -14.73
CA ILE A 78 -8.09 -2.23 -14.54
C ILE A 78 -7.91 -1.38 -15.80
N SER A 79 -8.96 -0.67 -16.20
CA SER A 79 -8.89 0.28 -17.30
C SER A 79 -8.27 1.60 -16.81
N LEU A 80 -6.96 1.80 -17.03
CA LEU A 80 -6.26 3.03 -16.62
C LEU A 80 -7.01 4.30 -17.08
N ASN A 81 -7.43 4.35 -18.34
CA ASN A 81 -8.13 5.49 -18.96
C ASN A 81 -9.50 5.79 -18.32
N ARG A 82 -10.08 4.86 -17.54
CA ARG A 82 -11.34 5.08 -16.83
C ARG A 82 -11.14 5.97 -15.60
N TYR A 83 -9.99 5.87 -14.96
CA TYR A 83 -9.71 6.50 -13.66
C TYR A 83 -8.65 7.59 -13.73
N VAL A 84 -7.69 7.50 -14.66
CA VAL A 84 -6.59 8.45 -14.81
C VAL A 84 -6.75 9.22 -16.12
N PRO A 85 -6.80 10.57 -16.10
CA PRO A 85 -6.84 11.36 -17.32
C PRO A 85 -5.64 11.07 -18.24
N CYS A 86 -5.89 10.92 -19.54
CA CYS A 86 -4.83 10.69 -20.53
C CYS A 86 -3.79 11.82 -20.56
N SER A 87 -4.19 13.06 -20.26
CA SER A 87 -3.28 14.20 -20.12
C SER A 87 -2.27 13.97 -19.00
N LEU A 88 -2.72 13.55 -17.81
CA LEU A 88 -1.86 13.26 -16.67
C LEU A 88 -0.86 12.14 -17.00
N ILE A 89 -1.31 11.08 -17.68
CA ILE A 89 -0.42 10.00 -18.13
C ILE A 89 0.65 10.55 -19.07
N LYS A 90 0.27 11.32 -20.10
CA LYS A 90 1.21 11.92 -21.06
C LYS A 90 2.22 12.83 -20.37
N TYR A 91 1.79 13.74 -19.52
CA TYR A 91 2.70 14.61 -18.77
C TYR A 91 3.66 13.83 -17.87
N THR A 92 3.15 12.77 -17.22
CA THR A 92 3.98 11.89 -16.38
C THR A 92 5.03 11.16 -17.23
N GLN A 93 4.66 10.65 -18.41
CA GLN A 93 5.59 10.00 -19.33
C GLN A 93 6.66 10.97 -19.83
N THR A 94 6.28 12.15 -20.30
CA THR A 94 7.24 13.19 -20.71
C THR A 94 8.21 13.52 -19.57
N TYR A 95 7.72 13.63 -18.34
CA TYR A 95 8.60 13.87 -17.19
C TYR A 95 9.54 12.70 -16.90
N ILE A 96 9.06 11.46 -16.98
CA ILE A 96 9.89 10.25 -16.77
C ILE A 96 11.02 10.17 -17.79
N TYR A 97 10.76 10.48 -19.06
CA TYR A 97 11.75 10.34 -20.14
C TYR A 97 12.65 11.58 -20.31
N GLU A 98 12.09 12.78 -20.18
CA GLU A 98 12.78 14.03 -20.52
C GLU A 98 13.11 14.89 -19.30
N GLN A 99 12.61 14.52 -18.11
CA GLN A 99 12.66 15.35 -16.90
C GLN A 99 12.09 16.76 -17.10
N LYS A 100 11.11 16.86 -18.00
CA LYS A 100 10.39 18.09 -18.34
C LYS A 100 8.87 17.91 -18.21
N PRO A 101 8.14 18.98 -17.86
CA PRO A 101 8.65 20.27 -17.44
C PRO A 101 9.23 20.24 -16.02
N ILE A 102 10.12 21.18 -15.69
CA ILE A 102 10.82 21.23 -14.38
C ILE A 102 9.82 21.35 -13.22
N ASN A 103 8.72 22.09 -13.44
CA ASN A 103 7.64 22.30 -12.48
C ASN A 103 6.61 21.15 -12.43
N PHE A 104 6.88 20.00 -13.09
CA PHE A 104 5.98 18.85 -13.08
C PHE A 104 5.61 18.42 -11.65
N LYS A 105 6.60 18.40 -10.76
CA LYS A 105 6.46 18.04 -9.35
C LYS A 105 5.48 18.96 -8.60
N ASP A 106 5.55 20.27 -8.82
CA ASP A 106 4.61 21.24 -8.23
C ASP A 106 3.21 21.14 -8.86
N MET A 107 3.14 20.90 -10.17
CA MET A 107 1.88 20.72 -10.89
C MET A 107 1.14 19.47 -10.38
N ILE A 108 1.84 18.36 -10.18
CA ILE A 108 1.20 17.13 -9.70
C ILE A 108 0.78 17.25 -8.22
N LEU A 109 1.52 18.00 -7.41
CA LEU A 109 1.12 18.33 -6.04
C LEU A 109 -0.20 19.09 -6.02
N SER A 110 -0.29 20.22 -6.74
CA SER A 110 -1.51 21.03 -6.79
C SER A 110 -2.70 20.24 -7.36
N TYR A 111 -2.46 19.38 -8.35
CA TYR A 111 -3.48 18.50 -8.89
C TYR A 111 -4.03 17.54 -7.83
N PHE A 112 -3.17 16.79 -7.14
CA PHE A 112 -3.62 15.83 -6.13
C PHE A 112 -4.13 16.48 -4.85
N ASP A 113 -3.64 17.67 -4.49
CA ASP A 113 -4.21 18.43 -3.38
C ASP A 113 -5.69 18.66 -3.64
N VAL A 114 -6.04 19.30 -4.76
CA VAL A 114 -7.44 19.60 -5.15
C VAL A 114 -8.30 18.34 -5.29
N GLN A 115 -7.81 17.31 -5.99
CA GLN A 115 -8.60 16.09 -6.25
C GLN A 115 -8.88 15.28 -4.97
N LEU A 116 -8.04 15.42 -3.94
CA LEU A 116 -8.15 14.64 -2.71
C LEU A 116 -8.78 15.41 -1.55
N GLN A 117 -9.25 16.66 -1.73
CA GLN A 117 -9.95 17.40 -0.67
C GLN A 117 -11.42 16.96 -0.50
N PHE A 118 -12.07 16.54 -1.59
CA PHE A 118 -13.52 16.28 -1.58
C PHE A 118 -13.84 14.80 -1.31
N GLU A 119 -14.50 14.51 -0.19
CA GLU A 119 -14.98 13.17 0.18
C GLU A 119 -16.29 12.77 -0.53
N GLY A 120 -16.98 13.70 -1.21
CA GLY A 120 -18.38 13.52 -1.67
C GLY A 120 -18.66 13.66 -3.17
N GLY A 121 -17.64 13.67 -4.05
CA GLY A 121 -17.82 13.89 -5.50
C GLY A 121 -17.69 12.63 -6.38
N ILE A 122 -18.55 12.52 -7.39
CA ILE A 122 -18.66 11.40 -8.35
C ILE A 122 -17.36 11.26 -9.17
N LYS A 123 -16.74 10.06 -9.08
CA LYS A 123 -15.34 9.67 -9.40
C LYS A 123 -14.34 10.16 -8.36
N SER A 124 -14.29 9.44 -7.24
CA SER A 124 -13.57 9.85 -6.04
C SER A 124 -12.07 9.96 -6.32
N GLY A 125 -11.42 11.04 -5.86
CA GLY A 125 -9.97 11.21 -6.03
C GLY A 125 -9.15 10.02 -5.52
N HIS A 126 -9.72 9.19 -4.65
CA HIS A 126 -9.15 7.91 -4.22
C HIS A 126 -8.97 6.89 -5.36
N GLU A 127 -9.93 6.76 -6.27
CA GLU A 127 -9.84 5.83 -7.42
C GLU A 127 -8.74 6.27 -8.38
N LEU A 128 -8.66 7.59 -8.61
CA LEU A 128 -7.60 8.23 -9.38
C LEU A 128 -6.24 7.96 -8.73
N LEU A 129 -6.10 8.23 -7.43
CA LEU A 129 -4.87 8.03 -6.67
C LEU A 129 -4.41 6.57 -6.69
N ASN A 130 -5.31 5.64 -6.39
CA ASN A 130 -5.06 4.20 -6.42
C ASN A 130 -4.55 3.74 -7.79
N THR A 131 -5.19 4.22 -8.87
CA THR A 131 -4.86 3.81 -10.23
C THR A 131 -3.58 4.48 -10.72
N TYR A 132 -3.35 5.74 -10.36
CA TYR A 132 -2.15 6.48 -10.71
C TYR A 132 -0.91 5.94 -9.98
N LEU A 133 -1.02 5.61 -8.70
CA LEU A 133 0.05 4.96 -7.96
C LEU A 133 0.36 3.58 -8.56
N LEU A 134 -0.65 2.77 -8.88
CA LEU A 134 -0.42 1.51 -9.60
C LEU A 134 0.37 1.73 -10.89
N TYR A 135 0.00 2.74 -11.68
CA TYR A 135 0.70 3.08 -12.93
C TYR A 135 2.19 3.42 -12.68
N LEU A 136 2.49 4.25 -11.67
CA LEU A 136 3.88 4.59 -11.33
C LEU A 136 4.65 3.36 -10.84
N GLY A 137 4.05 2.58 -9.93
CA GLY A 137 4.71 1.41 -9.35
C GLY A 137 4.90 0.26 -10.34
N SER A 138 3.94 0.03 -11.25
CA SER A 138 4.07 -1.02 -12.27
C SER A 138 5.16 -0.68 -13.28
N ASN A 139 5.23 0.57 -13.72
CA ASN A 139 6.27 1.02 -14.65
C ASN A 139 7.64 1.08 -13.98
N GLY A 140 7.73 1.53 -12.73
CA GLY A 140 8.96 1.51 -11.95
C GLY A 140 9.49 0.10 -11.73
N ALA A 141 8.62 -0.83 -11.34
CA ALA A 141 8.98 -2.24 -11.20
C ALA A 141 9.41 -2.85 -12.55
N SER A 142 8.68 -2.57 -13.63
CA SER A 142 9.00 -3.08 -14.97
C SER A 142 10.34 -2.55 -15.49
N ASP A 143 10.66 -1.28 -15.24
CA ASP A 143 11.92 -0.66 -15.65
C ASP A 143 13.12 -1.24 -14.88
N MET A 144 12.94 -1.57 -13.59
CA MET A 144 13.98 -2.27 -12.83
C MET A 144 14.21 -3.70 -13.32
N ILE A 145 13.13 -4.44 -13.61
CA ILE A 145 13.23 -5.81 -14.15
C ILE A 145 13.92 -5.83 -15.50
N SER A 146 13.54 -4.93 -16.42
CA SER A 146 14.12 -4.89 -17.77
C SER A 146 15.61 -4.55 -17.75
N LYS A 147 16.06 -3.80 -16.74
CA LYS A 147 17.46 -3.46 -16.49
C LYS A 147 18.20 -4.46 -15.58
N TYR A 148 17.57 -5.55 -15.17
CA TYR A 148 18.11 -6.55 -14.24
C TYR A 148 18.61 -5.94 -12.91
N ILE A 149 17.94 -4.89 -12.43
CA ILE A 149 18.27 -4.23 -11.16
C ILE A 149 17.50 -4.91 -10.03
N SER A 150 18.22 -5.33 -8.98
CA SER A 150 17.59 -5.92 -7.80
C SER A 150 16.81 -4.89 -6.99
N PHE A 151 15.71 -5.31 -6.37
CA PHE A 151 14.89 -4.46 -5.52
C PHE A 151 15.56 -4.29 -4.15
N ASN A 152 15.97 -3.06 -3.82
CA ASN A 152 16.40 -2.69 -2.48
C ASN A 152 16.13 -1.20 -2.23
N VAL A 153 16.42 -0.73 -1.01
CA VAL A 153 16.17 0.67 -0.60
C VAL A 153 16.89 1.67 -1.51
N GLU A 154 18.15 1.40 -1.84
CA GLU A 154 19.02 2.31 -2.61
C GLU A 154 18.57 2.35 -4.07
N THR A 155 18.38 1.19 -4.70
CA THR A 155 17.97 1.09 -6.10
C THR A 155 16.59 1.68 -6.33
N VAL A 156 15.60 1.37 -5.49
CA VAL A 156 14.26 1.95 -5.62
C VAL A 156 14.28 3.45 -5.38
N SER A 157 15.05 3.94 -4.38
CA SER A 157 15.13 5.37 -4.09
C SER A 157 15.77 6.20 -5.21
N SER A 158 16.58 5.58 -6.06
CA SER A 158 17.20 6.23 -7.22
C SER A 158 16.27 6.37 -8.44
N THR A 159 15.08 5.76 -8.39
CA THR A 159 14.15 5.79 -9.52
C THR A 159 13.35 7.09 -9.58
N ILE A 160 13.12 7.61 -10.79
CA ILE A 160 12.26 8.78 -11.00
C ILE A 160 10.81 8.52 -10.54
N TYR A 161 10.36 7.26 -10.59
CA TYR A 161 9.06 6.83 -10.06
C TYR A 161 8.97 7.03 -8.55
N PHE A 162 10.00 6.61 -7.81
CA PHE A 162 10.12 6.88 -6.38
C PHE A 162 10.15 8.39 -6.12
N ASP A 163 10.91 9.18 -6.89
CA ASP A 163 10.99 10.62 -6.70
C ASP A 163 9.62 11.32 -6.79
N ILE A 164 8.77 10.91 -7.74
CA ILE A 164 7.40 11.45 -7.87
C ILE A 164 6.57 11.06 -6.63
N ILE A 165 6.60 9.79 -6.24
CA ILE A 165 5.84 9.27 -5.08
C ILE A 165 6.30 9.93 -3.78
N ASN A 166 7.61 10.00 -3.55
CA ASN A 166 8.22 10.58 -2.37
C ASN A 166 7.91 12.07 -2.27
N HIS A 167 7.94 12.80 -3.39
CA HIS A 167 7.57 14.22 -3.41
C HIS A 167 6.10 14.44 -3.02
N LEU A 168 5.18 13.59 -3.49
CA LEU A 168 3.77 13.61 -3.08
C LEU A 168 3.62 13.36 -1.57
N ILE A 169 4.32 12.36 -1.02
CA ILE A 169 4.26 12.02 0.41
C ILE A 169 4.80 13.16 1.27
N LEU A 170 5.98 13.70 0.94
CA LEU A 170 6.66 14.69 1.78
C LEU A 170 5.95 16.05 1.77
N SER A 171 5.42 16.47 0.62
CA SER A 171 4.95 17.85 0.44
C SER A 171 3.46 18.05 0.74
N LEU A 172 2.64 17.01 0.64
CA LEU A 172 1.20 17.12 0.93
C LEU A 172 0.91 17.04 2.43
N HIS A 173 -0.19 17.65 2.84
CA HIS A 173 -0.62 17.72 4.23
C HIS A 173 -1.03 16.33 4.79
N HIS A 174 -1.06 16.22 6.13
CA HIS A 174 -1.18 14.95 6.85
C HIS A 174 -2.38 14.07 6.44
N VAL A 175 -3.54 14.65 6.14
CA VAL A 175 -4.75 13.91 5.70
C VAL A 175 -4.53 13.25 4.34
N ILE A 176 -4.02 14.03 3.38
CA ILE A 176 -3.78 13.56 2.01
C ILE A 176 -2.61 12.57 2.00
N ARG A 177 -1.55 12.84 2.77
CA ARG A 177 -0.43 11.92 2.96
C ARG A 177 -0.90 10.57 3.47
N PHE A 178 -1.78 10.54 4.47
CA PHE A 178 -2.35 9.30 4.99
C PHE A 178 -3.11 8.50 3.92
N ARG A 179 -3.86 9.19 3.04
CA ARG A 179 -4.54 8.56 1.90
C ARG A 179 -3.55 7.97 0.89
N ILE A 180 -2.47 8.70 0.56
CA ILE A 180 -1.40 8.23 -0.32
C ILE A 180 -0.73 6.99 0.25
N LEU A 181 -0.33 7.02 1.52
CA LEU A 181 0.25 5.87 2.20
C LEU A 181 -0.69 4.66 2.21
N THR A 182 -1.98 4.89 2.50
CA THR A 182 -3.01 3.84 2.44
C THR A 182 -3.13 3.24 1.04
N SER A 183 -3.11 4.06 -0.01
CA SER A 183 -3.14 3.62 -1.40
C SER A 183 -1.89 2.84 -1.80
N ILE A 184 -0.69 3.28 -1.40
CA ILE A 184 0.56 2.53 -1.62
C ILE A 184 0.49 1.15 -0.99
N VAL A 185 0.07 1.07 0.29
CA VAL A 185 -0.01 -0.21 1.01
C VAL A 185 -1.10 -1.12 0.41
N ASN A 186 -2.08 -0.62 -0.34
CA ASN A 186 -3.02 -1.48 -1.09
C ASN A 186 -2.33 -2.30 -2.18
N HIS A 187 -1.20 -1.83 -2.73
CA HIS A 187 -0.45 -2.55 -3.76
C HIS A 187 0.52 -3.59 -3.19
N ILE A 188 0.70 -3.60 -1.86
CA ILE A 188 1.57 -4.54 -1.14
C ILE A 188 0.74 -5.79 -0.78
N ARG A 189 0.74 -6.80 -1.64
CA ARG A 189 -0.19 -7.95 -1.56
C ARG A 189 0.49 -9.28 -1.30
N TYR A 190 1.00 -9.90 -2.34
CA TYR A 190 1.76 -11.16 -2.31
C TYR A 190 3.08 -10.96 -3.07
N PRO A 191 4.04 -11.89 -2.97
CA PRO A 191 5.31 -11.79 -3.69
C PRO A 191 5.12 -11.54 -5.18
N SER A 192 5.46 -10.34 -5.61
CA SER A 192 5.37 -9.86 -6.99
C SER A 192 6.26 -8.62 -7.13
N SER A 193 6.60 -8.25 -8.36
CA SER A 193 7.42 -7.07 -8.60
C SER A 193 6.79 -5.77 -8.10
N HIS A 194 5.47 -5.63 -8.24
CA HIS A 194 4.72 -4.48 -7.73
C HIS A 194 4.83 -4.39 -6.21
N SER A 195 4.58 -5.50 -5.50
CA SER A 195 4.71 -5.53 -4.04
C SER A 195 6.12 -5.15 -3.62
N MET A 196 7.16 -5.69 -4.27
CA MET A 196 8.56 -5.36 -3.95
C MET A 196 8.86 -3.87 -4.13
N PHE A 197 8.48 -3.30 -5.28
CA PHE A 197 8.69 -1.88 -5.55
C PHE A 197 8.05 -1.01 -4.45
N PHE A 198 6.79 -1.30 -4.07
CA PHE A 198 6.11 -0.52 -3.04
C PHE A 198 6.61 -0.80 -1.61
N ILE A 199 7.05 -2.03 -1.30
CA ILE A 199 7.69 -2.35 -0.02
C ILE A 199 8.94 -1.49 0.14
N TYR A 200 9.85 -1.52 -0.83
CA TYR A 200 11.06 -0.71 -0.77
C TYR A 200 10.79 0.78 -0.89
N THR A 201 9.73 1.21 -1.60
CA THR A 201 9.28 2.60 -1.56
C THR A 201 8.95 3.03 -0.13
N ILE A 202 8.14 2.26 0.60
CA ILE A 202 7.80 2.57 2.00
C ILE A 202 9.04 2.54 2.90
N LEU A 203 9.90 1.54 2.74
CA LEU A 203 11.14 1.44 3.53
C LEU A 203 12.08 2.64 3.28
N SER A 204 12.22 3.08 2.03
CA SER A 204 13.03 4.25 1.67
C SER A 204 12.43 5.56 2.18
N VAL A 205 11.10 5.73 2.13
CA VAL A 205 10.41 6.88 2.74
C VAL A 205 10.59 6.85 4.26
N PHE A 206 10.46 5.69 4.89
CA PHE A 206 10.61 5.56 6.35
C PHE A 206 12.02 5.96 6.81
N LEU A 207 13.07 5.58 6.06
CA LEU A 207 14.45 5.93 6.37
C LEU A 207 14.79 7.39 6.06
N SER A 208 14.22 7.97 5.01
CA SER A 208 14.52 9.35 4.59
C SER A 208 13.67 10.40 5.31
N ALA A 209 12.58 9.99 5.97
CA ALA A 209 11.72 10.88 6.73
C ALA A 209 12.49 11.56 7.88
N LYS A 210 12.69 12.87 7.76
CA LYS A 210 13.30 13.71 8.81
C LYS A 210 12.33 14.02 9.96
N ILE A 211 11.04 13.78 9.73
CA ILE A 211 9.94 14.12 10.65
C ILE A 211 9.30 12.81 11.10
N GLU A 212 9.26 12.57 12.41
CA GLU A 212 8.69 11.35 13.00
C GLU A 212 7.23 11.13 12.56
N ASN A 213 6.45 12.19 12.36
CA ASN A 213 5.05 12.11 11.94
C ASN A 213 4.82 11.26 10.68
N ILE A 214 5.76 11.22 9.72
CA ILE A 214 5.61 10.38 8.51
C ILE A 214 5.81 8.90 8.86
N GLN A 215 6.81 8.61 9.70
CA GLN A 215 7.06 7.26 10.22
C GLN A 215 5.86 6.76 11.03
N GLU A 216 5.28 7.60 11.89
CA GLU A 216 4.06 7.28 12.65
C GLU A 216 2.87 7.00 11.73
N GLN A 217 2.67 7.80 10.68
CA GLN A 217 1.60 7.56 9.71
C GLN A 217 1.79 6.24 8.94
N ILE A 218 3.03 5.90 8.56
CA ILE A 218 3.34 4.60 7.93
C ILE A 218 2.96 3.47 8.89
N LEU A 219 3.40 3.54 10.16
CA LEU A 219 3.09 2.53 11.16
C LEU A 219 1.60 2.40 11.42
N ARG A 220 0.89 3.54 11.50
CA ARG A 220 -0.57 3.56 11.66
C ARG A 220 -1.27 2.81 10.52
N VAL A 221 -0.92 3.09 9.26
CA VAL A 221 -1.51 2.42 8.09
C VAL A 221 -1.25 0.91 8.12
N LEU A 222 -0.07 0.47 8.58
CA LEU A 222 0.27 -0.96 8.68
C LEU A 222 -0.45 -1.63 9.85
N PHE A 223 -0.45 -1.02 11.03
CA PHE A 223 -1.03 -1.58 12.24
C PHE A 223 -2.56 -1.65 12.17
N GLU A 224 -3.23 -0.65 11.59
CA GLU A 224 -4.69 -0.71 11.36
C GLU A 224 -5.10 -1.95 10.54
N ARG A 225 -4.23 -2.41 9.63
CA ARG A 225 -4.45 -3.66 8.88
C ARG A 225 -4.15 -4.92 9.69
N VAL A 226 -3.09 -4.92 10.50
CA VAL A 226 -2.63 -6.14 11.20
C VAL A 226 -3.36 -6.39 12.52
N VAL A 227 -3.92 -5.35 13.15
CA VAL A 227 -4.70 -5.47 14.40
C VAL A 227 -6.10 -6.07 14.15
N CYS A 228 -6.60 -5.98 12.92
CA CYS A 228 -7.87 -6.58 12.51
C CYS A 228 -7.87 -8.11 12.64
N HIS A 229 -9.05 -8.74 12.50
CA HIS A 229 -9.14 -10.20 12.40
C HIS A 229 -8.51 -10.69 11.08
N PRO A 230 -7.90 -11.91 11.07
CA PRO A 230 -7.33 -12.48 9.86
C PRO A 230 -8.39 -12.62 8.74
N PRO A 231 -7.97 -12.56 7.47
CA PRO A 231 -6.61 -12.79 6.97
C PRO A 231 -5.79 -11.51 6.85
N TYR A 232 -4.47 -11.62 6.71
CA TYR A 232 -3.56 -10.49 6.53
C TYR A 232 -2.85 -10.58 5.18
N PRO A 233 -2.80 -9.51 4.35
CA PRO A 233 -2.05 -9.54 3.11
C PRO A 233 -0.57 -9.84 3.36
N HIS A 234 -0.02 -10.82 2.64
CA HIS A 234 1.32 -11.36 2.91
C HIS A 234 2.44 -10.30 2.84
N GLY A 235 2.35 -9.36 1.89
CA GLY A 235 3.30 -8.27 1.75
C GLY A 235 3.22 -7.27 2.89
N VAL A 236 2.02 -7.01 3.42
CA VAL A 236 1.84 -6.13 4.59
C VAL A 236 2.47 -6.79 5.81
N VAL A 237 2.26 -8.09 5.99
CA VAL A 237 2.93 -8.89 7.03
C VAL A 237 4.45 -8.81 6.87
N HIS A 238 4.97 -9.01 5.66
CA HIS A 238 6.40 -8.99 5.36
C HIS A 238 7.02 -7.61 5.65
N LEU A 239 6.43 -6.53 5.15
CA LEU A 239 6.87 -5.16 5.41
C LEU A 239 6.84 -4.81 6.90
N THR A 240 5.75 -5.16 7.60
CA THR A 240 5.61 -4.90 9.04
C THR A 240 6.67 -5.68 9.82
N THR A 241 6.95 -6.93 9.43
CA THR A 241 8.00 -7.75 10.04
C THR A 241 9.39 -7.15 9.83
N ILE A 242 9.70 -6.64 8.63
CA ILE A 242 10.97 -5.95 8.36
C ILE A 242 11.14 -4.74 9.28
N LEU A 243 10.12 -3.88 9.40
CA LEU A 243 10.18 -2.68 10.22
C LEU A 243 10.36 -3.00 11.71
N LEU A 244 9.65 -4.02 12.21
CA LEU A 244 9.70 -4.41 13.61
C LEU A 244 11.00 -5.13 14.00
N LEU A 245 11.60 -5.91 13.11
CA LEU A 245 12.74 -6.77 13.47
C LEU A 245 14.10 -6.21 13.03
N ASN A 246 14.15 -5.37 11.99
CA ASN A 246 15.42 -4.88 11.49
C ASN A 246 15.84 -3.60 12.23
N HIS A 247 16.91 -3.71 13.02
CA HIS A 247 17.48 -2.60 13.78
C HIS A 247 17.86 -1.37 12.94
N LYS A 248 18.07 -1.52 11.62
CA LYS A 248 18.32 -0.39 10.70
C LYS A 248 17.24 0.70 10.80
N TYR A 249 15.98 0.31 11.04
CA TYR A 249 14.86 1.24 11.11
C TYR A 249 14.68 1.87 12.49
N LYS A 250 15.44 1.46 13.51
CA LYS A 250 15.46 2.02 14.88
C LYS A 250 14.07 2.29 15.47
N LEU A 251 13.10 1.47 15.11
CA LEU A 251 11.68 1.69 15.38
C LEU A 251 11.39 1.73 16.89
N HIS A 252 12.03 0.86 17.68
CA HIS A 252 11.93 0.87 19.15
C HIS A 252 12.51 2.12 19.83
N ASN A 253 13.30 2.94 19.12
CA ASN A 253 13.85 4.18 19.67
C ASN A 253 12.93 5.38 19.48
N GLN A 254 11.88 5.25 18.66
CA GLN A 254 10.93 6.34 18.41
C GLN A 254 10.10 6.63 19.67
N HIS A 255 9.76 7.90 19.89
CA HIS A 255 8.96 8.34 21.03
C HIS A 255 7.62 7.59 21.15
N LEU A 256 7.02 7.25 20.01
CA LEU A 256 5.77 6.51 19.91
C LEU A 256 5.83 5.16 20.67
N PHE A 257 6.96 4.44 20.62
CA PHE A 257 7.12 3.12 21.27
C PHE A 257 7.35 3.22 22.78
N GLN A 258 7.52 4.42 23.32
CA GLN A 258 7.57 4.64 24.77
C GLN A 258 6.16 4.71 25.39
N LEU A 259 5.12 4.88 24.57
CA LEU A 259 3.73 4.96 25.04
C LEU A 259 3.16 3.56 25.33
N GLU A 260 2.59 3.38 26.53
CA GLU A 260 2.05 2.08 26.97
C GLU A 260 0.94 1.55 26.04
N ALA A 261 0.08 2.44 25.54
CA ALA A 261 -0.99 2.07 24.60
C ALA A 261 -0.43 1.50 23.29
N VAL A 262 0.67 2.07 22.79
CA VAL A 262 1.36 1.59 21.58
C VAL A 262 2.02 0.25 21.84
N ASN A 263 2.65 0.08 23.00
CA ASN A 263 3.26 -1.21 23.36
C ASN A 263 2.24 -2.36 23.39
N LYS A 264 1.03 -2.12 23.92
CA LYS A 264 -0.06 -3.12 23.86
C LYS A 264 -0.48 -3.46 22.43
N LEU A 265 -0.57 -2.46 21.56
CA LEU A 265 -0.86 -2.68 20.13
C LEU A 265 0.25 -3.48 19.45
N VAL A 266 1.51 -3.15 19.73
CA VAL A 266 2.69 -3.82 19.18
C VAL A 266 2.75 -5.27 19.63
N GLU A 267 2.46 -5.57 20.91
CA GLU A 267 2.32 -6.94 21.40
C GLU A 267 1.22 -7.71 20.67
N GLN A 268 0.07 -7.08 20.42
CA GLN A 268 -1.01 -7.69 19.64
C GLN A 268 -0.57 -7.97 18.20
N VAL A 269 0.16 -7.04 17.57
CA VAL A 269 0.75 -7.23 16.24
C VAL A 269 1.74 -8.40 16.23
N TYR A 270 2.66 -8.48 17.22
CA TYR A 270 3.59 -9.60 17.34
C TYR A 270 2.88 -10.95 17.47
N LYS A 271 1.79 -11.00 18.26
CA LYS A 271 0.93 -12.18 18.40
C LYS A 271 0.26 -12.54 17.07
N ASN A 272 -0.38 -11.57 16.42
CA ASN A 272 -1.11 -11.77 15.16
C ASN A 272 -0.21 -12.24 14.01
N LEU A 273 1.02 -11.72 13.94
CA LEU A 273 1.99 -12.08 12.92
C LEU A 273 2.74 -13.38 13.22
N ASN A 274 2.52 -14.01 14.38
CA ASN A 274 3.31 -15.15 14.86
C ASN A 274 4.82 -14.90 14.80
N ILE A 275 5.26 -13.65 14.95
CA ILE A 275 6.68 -13.26 14.83
C ILE A 275 7.54 -14.04 15.83
N ILE A 276 7.01 -14.41 16.99
CA ILE A 276 7.69 -15.25 17.99
C ILE A 276 8.12 -16.61 17.41
N LYS A 277 7.36 -17.20 16.48
CA LYS A 277 7.76 -18.45 15.80
C LYS A 277 8.82 -18.25 14.70
N ILE A 278 8.97 -17.02 14.20
CA ILE A 278 9.98 -16.64 13.20
C ILE A 278 11.31 -16.29 13.87
N ILE A 279 11.29 -15.71 15.08
CA ILE A 279 12.51 -15.38 15.86
C ILE A 279 13.13 -16.63 16.53
N VAL A 280 12.32 -17.65 16.84
CA VAL A 280 12.76 -18.88 17.55
C VAL A 280 13.20 -20.01 16.58
N LYS A 281 13.20 -19.77 15.27
CA LYS A 281 13.73 -20.68 14.25
C LYS A 281 15.01 -20.10 13.64
#